data_AF-A0A975I9F8-F1
#
_entry.id   AF-A0A975I9F8-F1
#
_cell.length_a   1.000
_cell.length_b   1.000
_cell.length_c   1.000
_cell.angle_alpha   90.00
_cell.angle_beta   90.00
_cell.angle_gamma   90.00
#
_symmetry.space_group_name_H-M   'P 1'
#
loop_
_entity.id
_entity.type
_entity.pdbx_description
1 polymer ?
#
loop_
_entity_poly.entity_id
_entity_poly.type
_entity_poly.pdbx_seq_one_letter_code
_entity_poly.pdbx_strand_id
1 'polypeptide(L)'
;MAEIPHLLVHEHDDNVGVVVVEGLTAGTDMLVCVTHDNSTFRLTSGMDVPIGHKIALKDFKEGDTAIKYGEDIGKIIADIAKGDHVHTHNCKTKRW
;
A
#
# COMPACT_ATOMS: atom_id res chain seq x y z
N MET A 1 22.75 -4.94 11.19
CA MET A 1 22.21 -5.52 9.95
C MET A 1 21.12 -4.59 9.46
N ALA A 2 21.10 -4.24 8.17
CA ALA A 2 19.97 -3.50 7.61
C ALA A 2 18.76 -4.44 7.57
N GLU A 3 17.63 -4.02 8.12
CA GLU A 3 16.38 -4.75 8.03
C GLU A 3 15.80 -4.61 6.62
N ILE A 4 15.21 -5.67 6.08
CA ILE A 4 14.67 -5.69 4.72
C ILE A 4 13.25 -5.10 4.75
N PRO A 5 12.94 -4.07 3.94
CA PRO A 5 11.59 -3.54 3.85
C PRO A 5 10.61 -4.61 3.32
N HIS A 6 9.41 -4.63 3.89
CA HIS A 6 8.31 -5.47 3.42
C HIS A 6 7.46 -4.73 2.39
N LEU A 7 7.40 -3.40 2.51
CA LEU A 7 6.57 -2.52 1.70
C LEU A 7 7.40 -1.32 1.21
N LEU A 8 7.24 -0.97 -0.06
CA LEU A 8 7.82 0.25 -0.65
C LEU A 8 6.74 1.27 -1.00
N VAL A 9 7.04 2.53 -0.73
CA VAL A 9 6.22 3.71 -1.05
C VAL A 9 7.10 4.68 -1.82
N HIS A 10 6.60 5.33 -2.88
CA HIS A 10 7.48 6.18 -3.69
C HIS A 10 7.59 7.57 -3.09
N GLU A 11 6.47 8.23 -2.84
CA GLU A 11 6.38 9.59 -2.31
C GLU A 11 5.67 9.63 -0.96
N HIS A 12 5.91 10.66 -0.14
CA HIS A 12 5.22 10.83 1.15
C HIS A 12 3.71 11.05 1.01
N ASP A 13 3.29 11.57 -0.14
CA ASP A 13 1.88 11.82 -0.45
C ASP A 13 1.18 10.59 -1.09
N ASP A 14 1.94 9.51 -1.36
CA ASP A 14 1.33 8.25 -1.77
C ASP A 14 0.45 7.72 -0.65
N ASN A 15 -0.68 7.13 -1.02
CA ASN A 15 -1.61 6.53 -0.05
C ASN A 15 -1.73 5.01 -0.21
N VAL A 16 -0.94 4.43 -1.11
CA VAL A 16 -0.75 2.99 -1.26
C VAL A 16 0.73 2.63 -1.39
N GLY A 17 1.16 1.53 -0.77
CA GLY A 17 2.49 0.94 -0.93
C GLY A 17 2.45 -0.37 -1.71
N VAL A 18 3.59 -0.89 -2.14
CA VAL A 18 3.71 -2.19 -2.84
C VAL A 18 4.51 -3.17 -2.00
N VAL A 19 3.99 -4.38 -1.85
CA VAL A 19 4.65 -5.48 -1.12
C VAL A 19 5.83 -5.99 -1.93
N VAL A 20 7.00 -6.15 -1.30
CA VAL A 20 8.25 -6.59 -1.95
C VAL A 20 8.84 -7.88 -1.37
N VAL A 21 8.07 -8.56 -0.53
CA VAL A 21 8.42 -9.87 0.05
C VAL A 21 7.35 -10.91 -0.30
N GLU A 22 7.74 -12.17 -0.40
CA GLU A 22 6.79 -13.27 -0.50
C GLU A 22 6.20 -13.62 0.88
N GLY A 23 4.96 -14.12 0.89
CA GLY A 23 4.35 -14.65 2.11
C GLY A 23 4.07 -13.63 3.20
N LEU A 24 3.75 -12.37 2.84
CA LEU A 24 3.31 -11.39 3.83
C LEU A 24 1.97 -11.83 4.45
N THR A 25 1.97 -12.01 5.76
CA THR A 25 0.81 -12.48 6.53
C THR A 25 0.11 -11.35 7.29
N ALA A 26 -1.16 -11.56 7.62
CA ALA A 26 -1.90 -10.68 8.53
C ALA A 26 -1.16 -10.49 9.87
N GLY A 27 -1.19 -9.26 10.38
CA GLY A 27 -0.54 -8.89 11.65
C GLY A 27 0.96 -8.63 11.58
N THR A 28 1.61 -8.82 10.43
CA THR A 28 3.03 -8.48 10.26
C THR A 28 3.26 -6.98 10.51
N ASP A 29 4.20 -6.65 11.39
CA ASP A 29 4.69 -5.28 11.60
C ASP A 29 5.69 -4.89 10.50
N MET A 30 5.16 -4.45 9.36
CA MET A 30 5.95 -4.19 8.17
C MET A 30 6.90 -3.03 8.38
N LEU A 31 8.18 -3.24 8.05
CA LEU A 31 9.07 -2.14 7.73
C LEU A 31 8.67 -1.58 6.37
N VAL A 32 8.26 -0.32 6.36
CA VAL A 32 7.94 0.44 5.14
C VAL A 32 9.08 1.40 4.84
N CYS A 33 9.52 1.45 3.58
CA CYS A 33 10.52 2.39 3.10
C CYS A 33 9.91 3.35 2.09
N VAL A 34 10.09 4.65 2.30
CA VAL A 34 9.79 5.69 1.32
C VAL A 34 11.02 5.87 0.44
N THR A 35 10.93 5.51 -0.83
CA THR A 35 12.09 5.47 -1.72
C THR A 35 12.58 6.86 -2.13
N HIS A 36 11.77 7.91 -1.96
CA HIS A 36 12.15 9.30 -2.22
C HIS A 36 13.39 9.74 -1.41
N ASP A 37 13.41 9.41 -0.11
CA ASP A 37 14.45 9.87 0.83
C ASP A 37 15.05 8.75 1.69
N ASN A 38 14.64 7.49 1.46
CA ASN A 38 14.99 6.32 2.26
C ASN A 38 14.55 6.41 3.73
N SER A 39 13.59 7.28 4.05
CA SER A 39 12.96 7.27 5.36
C SER A 39 12.14 5.99 5.54
N THR A 40 11.99 5.56 6.79
CA THR A 40 11.30 4.32 7.12
C THR A 40 10.30 4.51 8.26
N PHE A 41 9.21 3.77 8.21
CA PHE A 41 8.22 3.70 9.29
C PHE A 41 7.63 2.29 9.40
N ARG A 42 6.77 2.08 10.40
CA ARG A 42 6.09 0.80 10.66
C ARG A 42 4.62 0.86 10.29
N LEU A 43 4.12 -0.22 9.70
CA LEU A 43 2.72 -0.41 9.35
C LEU A 43 2.31 -1.87 9.58
N THR A 44 1.25 -2.10 10.35
CA THR A 44 0.71 -3.44 10.52
C THR A 44 -0.10 -3.85 9.29
N SER A 45 0.16 -5.04 8.75
CA SER A 45 -0.65 -5.63 7.68
C SER A 45 -1.99 -6.14 8.25
N GLY A 46 -3.11 -5.80 7.63
CA GLY A 46 -4.44 -6.24 8.08
C GLY A 46 -4.80 -7.65 7.61
N MET A 47 -4.14 -8.15 6.57
CA MET A 47 -4.46 -9.43 5.92
C MET A 47 -3.27 -9.97 5.13
N ASP A 48 -3.35 -11.22 4.68
CA ASP A 48 -2.35 -11.77 3.78
C ASP A 48 -2.36 -11.04 2.42
N VAL A 49 -1.21 -10.57 1.95
CA VAL A 49 -1.09 -9.82 0.69
C VAL A 49 0.06 -10.37 -0.17
N PRO A 50 -0.19 -10.73 -1.44
CA PRO A 50 0.86 -11.23 -2.32
C PRO A 50 1.96 -10.20 -2.62
N ILE A 51 3.16 -10.68 -2.96
CA ILE A 51 4.22 -9.83 -3.50
C ILE A 51 3.75 -9.08 -4.76
N GLY A 52 4.17 -7.82 -4.90
CA GLY A 52 3.79 -6.94 -6.01
C GLY A 52 2.40 -6.33 -5.90
N HIS A 53 1.58 -6.76 -4.94
CA HIS A 53 0.26 -6.19 -4.69
C HIS A 53 0.36 -4.95 -3.79
N LYS A 54 -0.74 -4.18 -3.75
CA LYS A 54 -0.78 -2.88 -3.04
C LYS A 54 -1.39 -3.03 -1.65
N ILE A 55 -0.90 -2.24 -0.71
CA ILE A 55 -1.47 -2.09 0.64
C ILE A 55 -1.88 -0.63 0.86
N ALA A 56 -3.02 -0.41 1.52
CA ALA A 56 -3.51 0.90 1.92
C ALA A 56 -2.66 1.50 3.06
N LEU A 57 -2.16 2.73 2.89
CA LEU A 57 -1.38 3.44 3.93
C LEU A 57 -2.26 4.24 4.90
N LYS A 58 -3.55 4.35 4.59
CA LYS A 58 -4.61 4.99 5.38
C LYS A 58 -5.94 4.28 5.14
N ASP A 59 -6.95 4.61 5.94
CA ASP A 59 -8.32 4.21 5.64
C ASP A 59 -8.80 4.92 4.36
N PHE A 60 -9.50 4.16 3.51
CA PHE A 60 -10.19 4.67 2.35
C PHE A 60 -11.70 4.44 2.47
N LYS A 61 -12.46 5.40 1.96
CA LYS A 61 -13.88 5.27 1.69
C LYS A 61 -14.14 5.03 0.22
N GLU A 62 -15.25 4.35 -0.09
CA GLU A 62 -15.74 4.29 -1.47
C GLU A 62 -15.82 5.73 -2.04
N GLY A 63 -15.23 5.93 -3.22
CA GLY A 63 -15.13 7.25 -3.80
C GLY A 63 -13.72 7.83 -3.80
N ASP A 64 -12.89 7.45 -2.82
CA ASP A 64 -11.56 8.00 -2.64
C ASP A 64 -10.62 7.69 -3.80
N THR A 65 -9.54 8.45 -3.89
CA THR A 65 -8.52 8.31 -4.91
C THR A 65 -7.30 7.56 -4.37
N ALA A 66 -6.87 6.53 -5.09
CA ALA A 66 -5.57 5.90 -4.88
C ALA A 66 -4.48 6.73 -5.58
N ILE A 67 -3.48 7.15 -4.81
CA ILE A 67 -2.32 7.94 -5.24
C ILE A 67 -1.07 7.07 -5.09
N LYS A 68 -0.31 6.95 -6.19
CA LYS A 68 0.98 6.27 -6.22
C LYS A 68 1.91 7.00 -7.18
N TYR A 69 3.18 7.16 -6.82
CA TYR A 69 4.14 7.99 -7.56
C TYR A 69 3.71 9.48 -7.61
N GLY A 70 2.97 9.95 -6.62
CA GLY A 70 2.36 11.29 -6.64
C GLY A 70 1.21 11.45 -7.65
N GLU A 71 0.79 10.37 -8.32
CA GLU A 71 -0.20 10.40 -9.39
C GLU A 71 -1.49 9.66 -9.02
N ASP A 72 -2.61 10.13 -9.57
CA ASP A 72 -3.90 9.46 -9.49
C ASP A 72 -3.91 8.19 -10.34
N ILE A 73 -3.90 7.04 -9.66
CA ILE A 73 -3.88 5.73 -10.33
C ILE A 73 -5.26 5.08 -10.41
N GLY A 74 -6.25 5.56 -9.66
CA GLY A 74 -7.51 4.85 -9.52
C GLY A 74 -8.50 5.41 -8.51
N LYS A 75 -9.72 4.87 -8.57
CA LYS A 75 -10.80 5.15 -7.64
C LYS A 75 -11.07 3.92 -6.78
N ILE A 76 -11.22 4.13 -5.48
CA ILE A 76 -11.68 3.13 -4.52
C ILE A 76 -13.17 2.89 -4.71
N ILE A 77 -13.56 1.60 -4.84
CA ILE A 77 -14.94 1.17 -5.12
C ILE A 77 -15.59 0.42 -3.95
N ALA A 78 -14.87 0.29 -2.83
CA ALA A 78 -15.35 -0.26 -1.56
C ALA A 78 -14.43 0.26 -0.44
N ASP A 79 -14.94 0.43 0.78
CA ASP A 79 -14.13 0.82 1.93
C ASP A 79 -12.92 -0.11 2.12
N ILE A 80 -11.76 0.46 2.48
CA ILE A 80 -10.51 -0.29 2.72
C ILE A 80 -9.89 0.24 4.00
N ALA A 81 -9.59 -0.63 4.96
CA ALA A 81 -8.89 -0.21 6.18
C ALA A 81 -7.39 -0.04 5.89
N LYS A 82 -6.73 0.83 6.67
CA LYS A 82 -5.28 0.95 6.67
C LYS A 82 -4.64 -0.41 6.92
N GLY A 83 -3.66 -0.78 6.09
CA GLY A 83 -2.98 -2.08 6.15
C GLY A 83 -3.62 -3.18 5.30
N ASP A 84 -4.80 -2.95 4.71
CA ASP A 84 -5.49 -3.94 3.88
C ASP A 84 -5.05 -3.90 2.41
N HIS A 85 -5.37 -4.99 1.71
CA HIS A 85 -5.03 -5.22 0.31
C HIS A 85 -5.84 -4.30 -0.64
N VAL A 86 -5.14 -3.54 -1.48
CA VAL A 86 -5.73 -2.72 -2.55
C VAL A 86 -5.56 -3.42 -3.90
N HIS A 87 -6.65 -3.88 -4.51
CA HIS A 87 -6.65 -4.60 -5.78
C HIS A 87 -7.93 -4.39 -6.59
N THR A 88 -8.10 -5.13 -7.69
CA THR A 88 -9.22 -4.98 -8.64
C THR A 88 -10.62 -5.14 -8.03
N HIS A 89 -10.76 -5.82 -6.90
CA HIS A 89 -12.03 -6.00 -6.22
C HIS A 89 -12.49 -4.76 -5.42
N ASN A 90 -11.56 -3.87 -5.04
CA ASN A 90 -11.85 -2.66 -4.25
C ASN A 90 -11.24 -1.37 -4.82
N CYS A 91 -10.52 -1.46 -5.94
CA CYS A 91 -9.95 -0.32 -6.66
C CYS A 91 -10.03 -0.53 -8.18
N LYS A 92 -10.51 0.49 -8.91
CA LYS A 92 -10.51 0.53 -10.37
C LYS A 92 -9.58 1.62 -10.88
N THR A 93 -8.76 1.28 -11.88
CA THR A 93 -7.93 2.27 -12.55
C THR A 93 -8.80 3.30 -13.26
N LYS A 94 -8.42 4.58 -13.21
CA LYS A 94 -9.12 5.66 -13.95
C LYS A 94 -8.73 5.72 -15.43
N ARG A 95 -7.91 4.78 -15.91
CA ARG A 95 -7.59 4.61 -17.34
C ARG A 95 -8.62 3.66 -17.97
N TRP A 96 -9.29 4.21 -18.98
CA TRP A 96 -10.14 3.64 -20.05
C TRP A 96 -10.14 2.11 -20.18
#